data_AF-Q5NV93-F1
#
_entry.id   AF-Q5NV93-F1
#
_cell.length_a   1.000
_cell.length_b   1.000
_cell.length_c   1.000
_cell.angle_alpha   90.00
_cell.angle_beta   90.00
_cell.angle_gamma   90.00
#
_symmetry.space_group_name_H-M   'P 1'
#
loop_
_entity.id
_entity.type
_entity.pdbx_description
1 polymer ?
#
loop_
_entity_poly.entity_id
_entity_poly.type
_entity_poly.pdbx_seq_one_letter_code
_entity_poly.pdbx_strand_id
1 'polypeptide(L)'
;LLLAVIPAFCCSNLEGFLEEFADISKEDQIKKLHDLLGPHMLRRLKADVFKNMPAKTELIVRVELSQMQKKYYKFILTRNLEALNSKGGGNQVSLLNIMMDLKKCCNHPYLFPVAAVEAPVLPNGSYDGSSLVKSSGKLMLLQKMLKKLRDEGHRVLIFSQV
;
A
#
# COMPACT_ATOMS: atom_id res chain seq x y z
N LEU A 1 22.60 -3.76 -5.93
CA LEU A 1 22.09 -5.13 -5.69
C LEU A 1 21.68 -5.85 -6.97
N LEU A 2 20.76 -5.34 -7.80
CA LEU A 2 20.39 -6.01 -9.07
C LEU A 2 21.52 -6.06 -10.12
N LEU A 3 22.38 -5.03 -10.19
CA LEU A 3 23.49 -4.97 -11.16
C LEU A 3 24.63 -5.96 -10.85
N ALA A 4 24.79 -6.37 -9.58
CA ALA A 4 25.85 -7.30 -9.16
C ALA A 4 25.65 -8.74 -9.67
N VAL A 5 24.47 -9.03 -10.24
CA VAL A 5 24.13 -10.33 -10.85
C VAL A 5 24.49 -10.36 -12.35
N ILE A 6 24.80 -9.21 -12.94
CA ILE A 6 25.25 -9.12 -14.33
C ILE A 6 26.76 -9.41 -14.36
N PRO A 7 27.25 -10.43 -15.09
CA PRO A 7 28.66 -10.85 -15.03
C PRO A 7 29.68 -9.76 -15.36
N ALA A 8 29.35 -8.83 -16.26
CA ALA A 8 30.20 -7.69 -16.61
C ALA A 8 30.28 -6.61 -15.52
N PHE A 9 29.34 -6.64 -14.57
CA PHE A 9 29.24 -5.77 -13.39
C PHE A 9 29.54 -6.55 -12.11
N CYS A 10 30.30 -7.65 -12.21
CA CYS A 10 30.98 -8.23 -11.08
C CYS A 10 32.06 -7.23 -10.61
N CYS A 11 31.62 -6.08 -10.12
CA CYS A 11 32.41 -5.03 -9.56
C CYS A 11 33.04 -5.64 -8.31
N SER A 12 34.28 -6.09 -8.46
CA SER A 12 35.21 -6.27 -7.36
C SER A 12 35.37 -4.98 -6.53
N ASN A 13 34.93 -3.83 -7.05
CA ASN A 13 34.89 -2.54 -6.38
C ASN A 13 33.48 -1.90 -6.39
N LEU A 14 32.61 -2.34 -5.47
CA LEU A 14 31.29 -1.75 -5.25
C LEU A 14 31.36 -0.29 -4.76
N GLU A 15 32.38 0.04 -3.96
CA GLU A 15 32.58 1.37 -3.40
C GLU A 15 32.91 2.40 -4.49
N GLY A 16 33.81 2.08 -5.41
CA GLY A 16 34.13 2.95 -6.54
C GLY A 16 32.92 3.24 -7.45
N PHE A 17 32.05 2.24 -7.66
CA PHE A 17 30.80 2.45 -8.41
C PHE A 17 29.83 3.36 -7.65
N LEU A 18 29.71 3.19 -6.32
CA LEU A 18 28.85 4.05 -5.51
C LEU A 18 29.36 5.48 -5.43
N GLU A 19 30.68 5.69 -5.35
CA GLU A 19 31.28 7.04 -5.39
C GLU A 19 31.08 7.70 -6.75
N GLU A 20 31.31 6.96 -7.84
CA GLU A 20 31.22 7.49 -9.21
C GLU A 20 29.78 7.87 -9.61
N PHE A 21 28.78 7.14 -9.08
CA PHE A 21 27.36 7.35 -9.37
C PHE A 21 26.54 7.79 -8.14
N ALA A 22 27.18 8.33 -7.09
CA ALA A 22 26.50 8.79 -5.87
C ALA A 22 25.47 9.89 -6.17
N ASP A 23 25.78 10.74 -7.15
CA ASP A 23 24.99 11.91 -7.51
C ASP A 23 24.67 11.87 -9.00
N ILE A 24 23.57 11.21 -9.38
CA ILE A 24 23.14 10.98 -10.78
C ILE A 24 22.45 12.23 -11.36
N SER A 25 22.83 13.41 -10.91
CA SER A 25 22.22 14.67 -11.33
C SER A 25 22.85 15.26 -12.61
N LYS A 26 24.01 14.76 -13.05
CA LYS A 26 24.70 15.22 -14.26
C LYS A 26 24.36 14.36 -15.47
N GLU A 27 24.03 15.01 -16.59
CA GLU A 27 23.70 14.34 -17.86
C GLU A 27 24.82 13.40 -18.34
N ASP A 28 26.09 13.76 -18.13
CA ASP A 28 27.23 12.92 -18.51
C ASP A 28 27.30 11.60 -17.74
N GLN A 29 26.95 11.61 -16.44
CA GLN A 29 26.90 10.40 -15.62
C GLN A 29 25.73 9.50 -16.04
N ILE A 30 24.59 10.09 -16.40
CA ILE A 30 23.44 9.36 -16.95
C ILE A 30 23.84 8.67 -18.26
N LYS A 31 24.51 9.37 -19.17
CA LYS A 31 24.96 8.81 -20.45
C LYS A 31 25.97 7.67 -20.24
N LYS A 32 26.97 7.87 -19.38
CA LYS A 32 27.96 6.84 -19.05
C LYS A 32 27.32 5.59 -18.46
N LEU A 33 26.33 5.74 -17.58
CA LEU A 33 25.56 4.63 -17.02
C LEU A 33 24.73 3.91 -18.09
N HIS A 34 24.11 4.67 -19.01
CA HIS A 34 23.38 4.11 -20.14
C HIS A 34 24.26 3.26 -21.07
N ASP A 35 25.46 3.74 -21.40
CA ASP A 35 26.41 3.01 -22.24
C ASP A 35 26.91 1.72 -21.56
N LEU A 36 27.17 1.80 -20.25
CA LEU A 36 27.64 0.68 -19.45
C LEU A 36 26.56 -0.41 -19.29
N LEU A 37 25.28 -0.02 -19.14
CA LEU A 37 24.15 -0.95 -19.01
C LEU A 37 23.57 -1.43 -20.35
N GLY A 38 23.74 -0.66 -21.43
CA GLY A 38 23.17 -0.91 -22.75
C GLY A 38 23.32 -2.35 -23.28
N PRO A 39 24.52 -2.99 -23.21
CA PRO A 39 24.69 -4.36 -23.70
C PRO A 39 24.06 -5.44 -22.80
N HIS A 40 23.65 -5.09 -21.57
CA HIS A 40 23.17 -6.05 -20.58
C HIS A 40 21.70 -5.84 -20.17
N MET A 41 21.15 -4.66 -20.39
CA MET A 41 19.80 -4.29 -19.97
C MET A 41 19.01 -3.64 -21.09
N LEU A 42 17.98 -4.34 -21.56
CA LEU A 42 17.01 -3.77 -22.49
C LEU A 42 15.85 -3.12 -21.72
N ARG A 43 15.68 -1.82 -21.90
CA ARG A 43 14.55 -1.05 -21.35
C ARG A 43 13.78 -0.38 -22.49
N ARG A 44 12.46 -0.56 -22.53
CA ARG A 44 11.55 0.14 -23.47
C ARG A 44 10.38 0.74 -22.71
N LEU A 45 9.91 1.92 -23.14
CA LEU A 45 8.68 2.49 -22.60
C LEU A 45 7.49 2.02 -23.45
N LYS A 46 6.32 1.88 -22.82
CA LYS A 46 5.10 1.49 -23.55
C LYS A 46 4.74 2.51 -24.64
N ALA A 47 5.03 3.78 -24.41
CA ALA A 47 4.82 4.86 -25.39
C ALA A 47 5.64 4.67 -26.68
N ASP A 48 6.86 4.12 -26.57
CA ASP A 48 7.75 3.92 -27.72
C ASP A 48 7.27 2.78 -28.63
N VAL A 49 6.47 1.85 -28.09
CA VAL A 49 6.07 0.61 -28.77
C VAL A 49 4.59 0.64 -29.18
N PHE A 50 3.71 1.29 -28.41
CA PHE A 50 2.26 1.28 -28.61
C PHE A 50 1.69 2.70 -28.76
N LYS A 51 1.62 3.19 -30.00
CA LYS A 51 1.17 4.56 -30.33
C LYS A 51 -0.31 4.84 -30.02
N ASN A 52 -1.15 3.81 -29.93
CA ASN A 52 -2.60 3.94 -29.70
C ASN A 52 -3.02 3.54 -28.27
N MET A 53 -2.08 3.42 -27.32
CA MET A 53 -2.41 3.10 -25.94
C MET A 53 -2.89 4.36 -25.20
N PRO A 54 -4.07 4.34 -24.55
CA PRO A 54 -4.52 5.47 -23.73
C PRO A 54 -3.53 5.82 -22.62
N ALA A 55 -3.39 7.10 -22.31
CA ALA A 55 -2.53 7.56 -21.23
C ALA A 55 -3.03 7.03 -19.87
N LYS A 56 -2.09 6.65 -19.01
CA LYS A 56 -2.39 6.30 -17.62
C LYS A 56 -2.61 7.58 -16.82
N THR A 57 -3.78 7.72 -16.18
CA THR A 57 -4.04 8.78 -15.22
C THR A 57 -3.86 8.25 -13.80
N GLU A 58 -3.16 9.00 -12.96
CA GLU A 58 -3.00 8.71 -11.53
C GLU A 58 -3.75 9.76 -10.72
N LEU A 59 -4.62 9.30 -9.81
CA LEU A 59 -5.46 10.19 -9.02
C LEU A 59 -5.42 9.75 -7.55
N ILE A 60 -5.03 10.69 -6.68
CA ILE A 60 -4.95 10.45 -5.23
C ILE A 60 -6.25 10.90 -4.60
N VAL A 61 -7.05 9.93 -4.16
CA VAL A 61 -8.31 10.19 -3.47
C VAL A 61 -8.06 10.25 -1.97
N ARG A 62 -8.17 11.46 -1.39
CA ARG A 62 -8.07 11.66 0.06
C ARG A 62 -9.38 11.24 0.72
N VAL A 63 -9.28 10.54 1.85
CA VAL A 63 -10.42 9.96 2.55
C VAL A 63 -10.35 10.31 4.02
N GLU A 64 -11.49 10.69 4.60
CA GLU A 64 -11.59 10.92 6.04
C GLU A 64 -11.79 9.62 6.81
N LEU A 65 -11.28 9.58 8.05
CA LEU A 65 -11.49 8.46 8.95
C LEU A 65 -12.95 8.40 9.43
N SER A 66 -13.52 7.20 9.51
CA SER A 66 -14.81 6.98 10.17
C SER A 66 -14.73 7.29 11.66
N GLN A 67 -15.88 7.43 12.32
CA GLN A 67 -15.93 7.68 13.76
C GLN A 67 -15.26 6.54 14.56
N MET A 68 -15.45 5.29 14.12
CA MET A 68 -14.81 4.12 14.73
C MET A 68 -13.29 4.15 14.50
N GLN A 69 -12.83 4.45 13.28
CA GLN A 69 -11.40 4.58 12.99
C GLN A 69 -10.75 5.67 13.84
N LYS A 70 -11.39 6.84 14.00
CA LYS A 70 -10.88 7.92 14.87
C LYS A 70 -10.71 7.45 16.32
N LYS A 71 -11.66 6.66 16.84
CA LYS A 71 -11.58 6.07 18.19
C LYS A 71 -10.37 5.14 18.33
N TYR A 72 -10.20 4.18 17.42
CA TYR A 72 -9.06 3.25 17.44
C TYR A 72 -7.72 3.95 17.19
N TYR A 73 -7.70 4.95 16.30
CA TYR A 73 -6.52 5.78 16.04
C TYR A 73 -6.05 6.48 17.31
N LYS A 74 -6.99 7.03 18.10
CA LYS A 74 -6.68 7.61 19.41
C LYS A 74 -6.12 6.57 20.38
N PHE A 75 -6.72 5.38 20.46
CA PHE A 75 -6.24 4.30 21.34
C PHE A 75 -4.81 3.85 21.02
N ILE A 76 -4.46 3.75 19.73
CA ILE A 76 -3.11 3.40 19.28
C ILE A 76 -2.12 4.49 19.69
N LEU A 77 -2.44 5.77 19.45
CA LEU A 77 -1.57 6.90 19.82
C LEU A 77 -1.36 7.01 21.33
N THR A 78 -2.40 6.77 22.13
CA THR A 78 -2.31 6.82 23.60
C THR A 78 -1.75 5.54 24.21
N ARG A 79 -1.36 4.56 23.38
CA ARG A 79 -0.89 3.23 23.81
C ARG A 79 -1.86 2.51 24.76
N ASN A 80 -3.15 2.65 24.54
CA ASN A 80 -4.17 1.99 25.36
C ASN A 80 -4.32 0.53 24.93
N LEU A 81 -3.50 -0.35 25.51
CA LEU A 81 -3.50 -1.78 25.21
C LEU A 81 -4.81 -2.47 25.60
N GLU A 82 -5.43 -2.08 26.72
CA GLU A 82 -6.68 -2.67 27.20
C GLU A 82 -7.84 -2.45 26.24
N ALA A 83 -7.87 -1.30 25.56
CA ALA A 83 -8.91 -0.99 24.57
C ALA A 83 -8.69 -1.68 23.21
N LEU A 84 -7.47 -2.16 22.94
CA LEU A 84 -7.10 -2.80 21.67
C LEU A 84 -7.05 -4.33 21.76
N ASN A 85 -6.89 -4.87 22.97
CA ASN A 85 -6.76 -6.29 23.24
C ASN A 85 -7.96 -6.85 24.00
N SER A 86 -8.50 -7.95 23.48
CA SER A 86 -9.51 -8.72 24.20
C SER A 86 -8.85 -9.45 25.37
N LYS A 87 -9.53 -9.44 26.53
CA LYS A 87 -9.11 -10.16 27.74
C LYS A 87 -9.07 -11.70 27.56
N GLY A 88 -9.64 -12.22 26.47
CA GLY A 88 -9.75 -13.65 26.19
C GLY A 88 -8.60 -14.23 25.36
N GLY A 89 -7.35 -14.11 25.82
CA GLY A 89 -6.19 -14.95 25.41
C GLY A 89 -5.85 -15.08 23.91
N GLY A 90 -6.48 -14.32 23.02
CA GLY A 90 -6.28 -14.39 21.57
C GLY A 90 -5.07 -13.58 21.08
N ASN A 91 -4.97 -13.43 19.75
CA ASN A 91 -3.90 -12.69 19.07
C ASN A 91 -3.79 -11.26 19.61
N GLN A 92 -2.80 -10.99 20.47
CA GLN A 92 -2.62 -9.71 21.12
C GLN A 92 -1.98 -8.71 20.16
N VAL A 93 -2.56 -7.52 20.06
CA VAL A 93 -1.95 -6.35 19.43
C VAL A 93 -0.80 -5.91 20.32
N SER A 94 0.42 -6.16 19.84
CA SER A 94 1.65 -5.63 20.40
C SER A 94 1.96 -4.30 19.74
N LEU A 95 1.79 -3.19 20.45
CA LEU A 95 2.07 -1.83 19.95
C LEU A 95 3.57 -1.54 19.77
N LEU A 96 4.42 -2.56 19.63
CA LEU A 96 5.84 -2.41 19.30
C LEU A 96 6.04 -1.70 17.95
N ASN A 97 5.10 -1.89 17.00
CA ASN A 97 5.11 -1.20 15.72
C ASN A 97 3.84 -0.38 15.51
N ILE A 98 3.79 0.76 16.21
CA ILE A 98 2.72 1.77 16.10
C ILE A 98 2.43 2.13 14.63
N MET A 99 3.46 2.24 13.77
CA MET A 99 3.26 2.56 12.36
C MET A 99 2.43 1.50 11.63
N MET A 100 2.67 0.20 11.90
CA MET A 100 1.85 -0.86 11.32
C MET A 100 0.42 -0.83 11.84
N ASP A 101 0.20 -0.58 13.13
CA ASP A 101 -1.15 -0.56 13.68
C ASP A 101 -1.95 0.66 13.23
N LEU A 102 -1.30 1.83 13.08
CA LEU A 102 -1.93 2.99 12.45
C LEU A 102 -2.32 2.68 10.99
N LYS A 103 -1.47 1.97 10.23
CA LYS A 103 -1.81 1.52 8.86
C LYS A 103 -3.02 0.58 8.85
N LYS A 104 -3.08 -0.40 9.76
CA LYS A 104 -4.24 -1.30 9.92
C LYS A 104 -5.51 -0.51 10.24
N CYS A 105 -5.46 0.41 11.19
CA CYS A 105 -6.59 1.26 11.57
C CYS A 105 -7.12 2.08 10.38
N CYS A 106 -6.23 2.67 9.60
CA CYS A 106 -6.58 3.41 8.39
C CYS A 106 -7.17 2.53 7.28
N ASN A 107 -6.83 1.24 7.24
CA ASN A 107 -7.42 0.27 6.30
C ASN A 107 -8.82 -0.14 6.77
N HIS A 108 -8.92 -0.75 7.96
CA HIS A 108 -10.19 -1.18 8.52
C HIS A 108 -10.10 -1.44 10.03
N PRO A 109 -11.05 -0.96 10.86
CA PRO A 109 -11.00 -1.20 12.31
C PRO A 109 -11.13 -2.68 12.69
N TYR A 110 -11.86 -3.50 11.93
CA TYR A 110 -11.99 -4.94 12.19
C TYR A 110 -10.70 -5.75 12.00
N LEU A 111 -9.58 -5.12 11.63
CA LEU A 111 -8.26 -5.75 11.74
C LEU A 111 -7.78 -5.85 13.20
N PHE A 112 -8.47 -5.18 14.14
CA PHE A 112 -8.25 -5.33 15.57
C PHE A 112 -9.21 -6.36 16.17
N PRO A 113 -8.72 -7.30 17.00
CA PRO A 113 -9.54 -8.37 17.56
C PRO A 113 -10.78 -7.87 18.31
N VAL A 114 -10.63 -6.82 19.12
CA VAL A 114 -11.74 -6.22 19.88
C VAL A 114 -12.84 -5.72 18.94
N ALA A 115 -12.44 -5.00 17.89
CA ALA A 115 -13.38 -4.46 16.91
C ALA A 115 -14.09 -5.55 16.11
N ALA A 116 -13.40 -6.64 15.80
CA ALA A 116 -13.92 -7.78 15.05
C ALA A 116 -14.97 -8.56 15.87
N VAL A 117 -14.72 -8.76 17.17
CA VAL A 117 -15.66 -9.47 18.07
C VAL A 117 -16.92 -8.65 18.33
N GLU A 118 -16.79 -7.33 18.44
CA GLU A 118 -17.93 -6.42 18.64
C GLU A 118 -18.70 -6.13 17.33
N ALA A 119 -18.17 -6.54 16.18
CA ALA A 119 -18.79 -6.25 14.89
C ALA A 119 -20.14 -6.99 14.76
N PRO A 120 -21.19 -6.33 14.25
CA PRO A 120 -22.44 -6.99 13.94
C PRO A 120 -22.22 -8.09 12.88
N VAL A 121 -22.67 -9.30 13.19
CA VAL A 121 -22.60 -10.46 12.30
C VAL A 121 -24.01 -10.96 11.97
N LEU A 122 -24.15 -11.47 10.75
CA LEU A 122 -25.34 -12.17 10.28
C LEU A 122 -25.38 -13.59 10.88
N PRO A 123 -26.55 -14.29 10.85
CA PRO A 123 -26.68 -15.64 11.41
C PRO A 123 -25.73 -16.68 10.81
N ASN A 124 -25.20 -16.43 9.60
CA ASN A 124 -24.21 -17.27 8.93
C ASN A 124 -22.75 -16.99 9.36
N GLY A 125 -22.54 -16.12 10.35
CA GLY A 125 -21.22 -15.73 10.86
C GLY A 125 -20.46 -14.71 10.00
N SER A 126 -21.04 -14.22 8.90
CA SER A 126 -20.43 -13.14 8.11
C SER A 126 -20.73 -11.76 8.69
N TYR A 127 -19.82 -10.80 8.53
CA TYR A 127 -20.05 -9.43 8.98
C TYR A 127 -21.23 -8.80 8.24
N ASP A 128 -22.05 -8.02 8.96
CA ASP A 128 -23.08 -7.20 8.35
C ASP A 128 -22.44 -6.20 7.38
N GLY A 129 -22.80 -6.30 6.10
CA GLY A 129 -22.19 -5.49 5.05
C GLY A 129 -22.41 -3.99 5.25
N SER A 130 -23.54 -3.60 5.85
CA SER A 130 -23.84 -2.18 6.10
C SER A 130 -22.92 -1.58 7.18
N SER A 131 -22.70 -2.34 8.26
CA SER A 131 -21.83 -1.98 9.37
C SER A 131 -20.36 -2.02 8.96
N LEU A 132 -19.97 -3.05 8.20
CA LEU A 132 -18.63 -3.19 7.64
C LEU A 132 -18.24 -1.94 6.83
N VAL A 133 -19.09 -1.53 5.88
CA VAL A 133 -18.84 -0.36 5.05
C VAL A 133 -18.80 0.93 5.86
N LYS A 134 -19.76 1.14 6.77
CA LYS A 134 -19.82 2.36 7.62
C LYS A 134 -18.64 2.49 8.57
N SER A 135 -18.03 1.37 8.97
CA SER A 135 -16.91 1.35 9.90
C SER A 135 -15.58 1.84 9.29
N SER A 136 -15.45 1.93 7.95
CA SER A 136 -14.25 2.41 7.27
C SER A 136 -14.54 3.50 6.24
N GLY A 137 -13.87 4.64 6.36
CA GLY A 137 -13.97 5.73 5.39
C GLY A 137 -13.63 5.30 3.96
N LYS A 138 -12.61 4.43 3.83
CA LYS A 138 -12.19 3.88 2.53
C LYS A 138 -13.30 3.05 1.89
N LEU A 139 -13.95 2.18 2.67
CA LEU A 139 -15.03 1.33 2.15
C LEU A 139 -16.28 2.15 1.79
N MET A 140 -16.63 3.16 2.60
CA MET A 140 -17.75 4.06 2.27
C MET A 140 -17.55 4.74 0.91
N LEU A 141 -16.35 5.27 0.66
CA LEU A 141 -16.05 5.94 -0.60
C LEU A 141 -15.95 4.94 -1.76
N LEU A 142 -15.25 3.82 -1.53
CA LEU A 142 -15.10 2.75 -2.51
C LEU A 142 -16.45 2.21 -2.97
N GLN A 143 -17.42 2.01 -2.06
CA GLN A 143 -18.77 1.55 -2.43
C GLN A 143 -19.45 2.54 -3.40
N LYS A 144 -19.36 3.84 -3.14
CA LYS A 144 -19.93 4.87 -4.02
C LYS A 144 -19.25 4.88 -5.39
N MET A 145 -17.92 4.77 -5.42
CA MET A 145 -17.14 4.73 -6.66
C MET A 145 -17.45 3.47 -7.48
N LEU A 146 -17.45 2.30 -6.85
CA LEU A 146 -17.72 1.02 -7.53
C LEU A 146 -19.14 0.97 -8.11
N LYS A 147 -20.13 1.55 -7.42
CA LYS A 147 -21.49 1.65 -7.96
C LYS A 147 -21.50 2.43 -9.27
N LYS A 148 -20.90 3.63 -9.28
CA LYS A 148 -20.80 4.47 -10.48
C LYS A 148 -20.04 3.76 -11.61
N LEU A 149 -18.88 3.18 -11.32
CA LEU A 149 -18.05 2.50 -12.30
C LEU A 149 -18.75 1.28 -12.91
N ARG A 150 -19.49 0.52 -12.10
CA ARG A 150 -20.29 -0.61 -12.58
C ARG A 150 -21.41 -0.14 -13.51
N ASP A 151 -22.13 0.91 -13.13
CA ASP A 151 -23.23 1.46 -13.92
C ASP A 151 -22.71 2.03 -15.27
N GLU A 152 -21.46 2.47 -15.34
CA GLU A 152 -20.73 2.87 -16.56
C GLU A 152 -20.06 1.70 -17.32
N GLY A 153 -20.15 0.46 -16.81
CA GLY A 153 -19.60 -0.74 -17.46
C GLY A 153 -18.09 -0.94 -17.30
N HIS A 154 -17.45 -0.23 -16.36
CA HIS A 154 -16.02 -0.38 -16.07
C HIS A 154 -15.70 -1.61 -15.21
N ARG A 155 -14.50 -2.17 -15.41
CA ARG A 155 -13.94 -3.25 -14.59
C ARG A 155 -12.81 -2.71 -13.73
N VAL A 156 -12.79 -3.11 -12.46
CA VAL A 156 -11.89 -2.54 -11.44
C VAL A 156 -11.00 -3.63 -10.87
N LEU A 157 -9.71 -3.31 -10.71
CA LEU A 157 -8.73 -4.13 -9.99
C LEU A 157 -8.32 -3.41 -8.71
N ILE A 158 -8.45 -4.10 -7.57
CA ILE A 158 -8.16 -3.53 -6.25
C ILE A 158 -6.92 -4.22 -5.69
N PHE A 159 -5.91 -3.44 -5.31
CA PHE A 159 -4.71 -3.91 -4.64
C PHE A 159 -4.74 -3.50 -3.15
N SER A 160 -4.26 -4.39 -2.28
CA SER A 160 -4.08 -4.14 -0.85
C SER A 160 -2.84 -4.88 -0.37
N GLN A 161 -2.03 -4.25 0.47
CA GLN A 161 -0.80 -4.84 1.02
C GLN A 161 -0.98 -5.53 2.38
N VAL A 162 -2.19 -5.45 2.98
CA VAL A 162 -2.58 -5.79 4.36
C VAL A 162 -1.42 -5.83 5.37
#